data_AF-A0A944VQM8-F1
#
_entry.id   AF-A0A944VQM8-F1
#
_cell.length_a   1.000
_cell.length_b   1.000
_cell.length_c   1.000
_cell.angle_alpha   90.00
_cell.angle_beta   90.00
_cell.angle_gamma   90.00
#
_symmetry.space_group_name_H-M   'P 1'
#
loop_
_entity.id
_entity.type
_entity.pdbx_description
1 polymer ?
#
loop_
_entity_poly.entity_id
_entity_poly.type
_entity_poly.pdbx_seq_one_letter_code
_entity_poly.pdbx_strand_id
1 'polypeptide(L)' 'AAEEAGLEDFINKIADETIAQTEEEVLEHLQKVDHPVLKMDPMF' A
#
# COMPACT_ATOMS: atom_id res chain seq x y z
N ALA A 1 -12.08 -5.89 -9.89
CA ALA A 1 -11.96 -5.60 -8.44
C ALA A 1 -11.15 -4.33 -8.19
N ALA A 2 -9.91 -4.19 -8.69
CA ALA A 2 -9.13 -2.95 -8.57
C ALA A 2 -9.53 -1.87 -9.60
N GLU A 3 -9.85 -2.27 -10.83
CA GLU A 3 -10.26 -1.38 -11.93
C GLU A 3 -11.59 -0.66 -11.65
N GLU A 4 -12.56 -1.37 -11.06
CA GLU A 4 -13.87 -0.83 -10.64
C GLU A 4 -13.77 0.22 -9.52
N ALA A 5 -12.66 0.25 -8.77
CA ALA A 5 -12.41 1.20 -7.70
C ALA A 5 -11.48 2.36 -8.13
N GLY A 6 -11.11 2.43 -9.43
CA GLY A 6 -10.16 3.43 -9.94
C GLY A 6 -8.73 3.24 -9.42
N LEU A 7 -8.39 2.01 -9.00
CA LEU A 7 -7.12 1.66 -8.37
C LEU A 7 -6.32 0.75 -9.32
N GLU A 8 -6.11 1.24 -10.54
CA GLU A 8 -5.48 0.53 -11.67
C GLU A 8 -4.05 0.06 -11.32
N ASP A 9 -3.36 0.79 -10.44
CA ASP A 9 -1.98 0.54 -10.03
C ASP A 9 -1.85 -0.05 -8.61
N PHE A 10 -2.96 -0.50 -8.00
CA PHE A 10 -2.98 -0.93 -6.60
C PHE A 10 -1.94 -2.01 -6.28
N ILE A 11 -1.82 -2.99 -7.17
CA ILE A 11 -0.91 -4.13 -7.03
C ILE A 11 0.55 -3.64 -6.90
N ASN A 12 0.94 -2.61 -7.66
CA ASN A 12 2.31 -2.07 -7.62
C ASN A 12 2.60 -1.25 -6.36
N LYS A 13 1.55 -0.80 -5.64
CA LYS A 13 1.69 -0.08 -4.38
C LYS A 13 1.81 -0.99 -3.16
N ILE A 14 1.62 -2.30 -3.33
CA ILE A 14 1.74 -3.28 -2.25
C ILE A 14 3.21 -3.67 -2.13
N ALA A 15 3.80 -3.42 -0.96
CA ALA A 15 5.14 -3.90 -0.66
C ALA A 15 5.13 -5.43 -0.53
N ASP A 16 6.03 -6.09 -1.25
CA ASP A 16 6.34 -7.51 -1.10
C ASP A 16 7.71 -7.71 -0.41
N GLU A 17 8.12 -8.96 -0.20
CA GLU A 17 9.37 -9.32 0.46
C GLU A 17 10.66 -8.81 -0.23
N THR A 18 10.57 -8.43 -1.51
CA THR A 18 11.67 -7.80 -2.27
C THR A 18 11.74 -6.30 -2.06
N ILE A 19 10.65 -5.67 -1.59
CA ILE A 19 10.54 -4.23 -1.35
C ILE A 19 10.78 -3.89 0.11
N ALA A 20 10.27 -4.70 1.04
CA ALA A 20 10.40 -4.48 2.47
C ALA A 20 10.33 -5.81 3.23
N GLN A 21 11.17 -5.97 4.26
CA GLN A 21 11.16 -7.19 5.11
C GLN A 21 10.74 -6.90 6.56
N THR A 22 10.59 -5.64 6.91
CA THR A 22 10.20 -5.18 8.25
C THR A 22 9.00 -4.23 8.17
N GLU A 23 8.23 -4.14 9.27
CA GLU A 23 7.08 -3.23 9.33
C GLU A 23 7.47 -1.76 9.09
N GLU A 24 8.66 -1.35 9.56
CA GLU A 24 9.16 0.01 9.38
C GLU A 24 9.38 0.32 7.89
N GLU A 25 10.04 -0.59 7.16
CA GLU A 25 10.28 -0.46 5.72
C GLU A 25 8.96 -0.48 4.92
N VAL A 26 8.02 -1.33 5.32
CA VAL A 26 6.68 -1.38 4.72
C VAL A 26 5.98 -0.04 4.90
N LEU A 27 6.03 0.54 6.10
CA LEU A 27 5.39 1.82 6.40
C LEU A 27 6.00 2.96 5.56
N GLU A 28 7.32 3.00 5.43
CA GLU A 28 8.03 3.96 4.55
C GLU A 28 7.62 3.78 3.08
N HIS A 29 7.51 2.54 2.60
CA HIS A 29 7.06 2.26 1.24
C HIS A 29 5.63 2.75 1.01
N LEU A 30 4.70 2.41 1.91
CA LEU A 30 3.29 2.82 1.83
C LEU A 30 3.15 4.35 1.79
N GLN A 31 3.98 5.08 2.53
CA GLN A 31 4.02 6.55 2.49
C GLN A 31 4.53 7.06 1.14
N LYS A 32 5.59 6.45 0.61
CA LYS A 32 6.21 6.84 -0.66
C LYS A 32 5.28 6.67 -1.86
N VAL A 33 4.49 5.60 -1.89
CA VAL A 33 3.55 5.30 -2.99
C VAL A 33 2.16 5.91 -2.78
N ASP A 34 1.98 6.68 -1.70
CA ASP A 34 0.69 7.22 -1.25
C ASP A 34 -0.38 6.11 -1.28
N HIS A 35 -0.14 5.04 -0.51
CA HIS A 35 -1.03 3.90 -0.47
C HIS A 35 -2.36 4.32 0.18
N PRO A 36 -3.52 3.98 -0.42
CA PRO A 36 -4.83 4.43 0.07
C PRO A 36 -5.12 4.01 1.51
N VAL A 37 -4.51 2.92 2.00
CA VAL A 37 -4.65 2.44 3.39
C VAL A 37 -4.28 3.50 4.44
N LEU A 38 -3.39 4.44 4.12
CA LEU A 38 -2.99 5.52 5.04
C LEU A 38 -4.10 6.55 5.29
N LYS A 39 -5.12 6.59 4.42
CA LYS A 39 -6.24 7.54 4.46
C LYS A 39 -7.57 6.86 4.82
N MET A 40 -7.56 5.54 4.96
CA MET A 40 -8.75 4.76 5.31
C MET A 40 -8.94 4.73 6.82
N ASP A 41 -10.18 4.52 7.25
CA ASP A 41 -10.48 4.29 8.66
C ASP A 41 -9.67 3.09 9.19
N PRO A 42 -9.08 3.19 10.40
CA PRO A 42 -8.38 2.08 11.03
C PRO A 42 -9.33 0.89 11.17
N MET A 43 -8.83 -0.32 10.89
CA MET A 43 -9.59 -1.55 11.11
C MET A 43 -9.54 -2.05 12.56
N PHE A 44 -8.96 -1.27 13.49
CA PHE A 44 -8.79 -1.63 14.90
C PHE A 44 -9.85 -0.98 15.79
#